data_AF-A0A1B2Z9G5-F1
#
_entry.id   AF-A0A1B2Z9G5-F1
#
_cell.length_a   1.000
_cell.length_b   1.000
_cell.length_c   1.000
_cell.angle_alpha   90.00
_cell.angle_beta   90.00
_cell.angle_gamma   90.00
#
_symmetry.space_group_name_H-M   'P 1'
#
loop_
_entity.id
_entity.type
_entity.pdbx_description
1 polymer ?
#
loop_
_entity_poly.entity_id
_entity_poly.type
_entity_poly.pdbx_seq_one_letter_code
_entity_poly.pdbx_strand_id
1 'polypeptide(L)'
;MDQASTLFLAVSIMIIMVGMGLGLTLQDFKRVADNPKPVLIGLFNQIILLPIVGFGLCLVFKPEPFIAIGLMMLVACPGGTSSNIITLLAKGDLPLSISLTAINSLITIFTIPLIINF
;
A
#
# COMPACT_ATOMS: atom_id res chain seq x y z
N MET A 1 8.26 13.03 -18.17
CA MET A 1 7.45 13.89 -17.26
C MET A 1 8.32 15.07 -16.89
N ASP A 2 7.79 16.29 -16.96
CA ASP A 2 8.53 17.48 -16.53
C ASP A 2 8.87 17.38 -15.03
N GLN A 3 10.06 17.80 -14.63
CA GLN A 3 10.59 17.61 -13.28
C GLN A 3 9.72 18.38 -12.25
N ALA A 4 9.19 19.53 -12.67
CA ALA A 4 8.22 20.32 -11.92
C ALA A 4 6.92 19.55 -11.64
N SER A 5 6.39 18.82 -12.64
CA SER A 5 5.15 18.04 -12.47
C SER A 5 5.33 16.88 -11.49
N THR A 6 6.50 16.22 -11.51
CA THR A 6 6.80 15.10 -10.59
C THR A 6 6.90 15.59 -9.15
N LEU A 7 7.56 16.73 -8.94
CA LEU A 7 7.65 17.36 -7.62
C LEU A 7 6.26 17.77 -7.10
N PHE A 8 5.45 18.39 -7.96
CA PHE A 8 4.09 18.78 -7.60
C PHE A 8 3.23 17.57 -7.22
N LEU A 9 3.33 16.47 -7.97
CA LEU A 9 2.62 15.23 -7.67
C LEU A 9 3.06 14.65 -6.32
N ALA A 10 4.37 14.57 -6.06
CA ALA A 10 4.91 14.05 -4.81
C ALA A 10 4.45 14.85 -3.59
N VAL A 11 4.51 16.18 -3.66
CA VAL A 11 4.03 17.08 -2.60
C VAL A 11 2.51 16.94 -2.40
N SER A 12 1.74 16.82 -3.49
CA SER A 12 0.30 16.63 -3.42
C SER A 12 -0.07 15.32 -2.72
N ILE A 13 0.60 14.21 -3.08
CA ILE A 13 0.38 12.90 -2.45
C ILE A 13 0.74 12.96 -0.96
N MET A 14 1.83 13.63 -0.60
CA MET A 14 2.24 13.85 0.79
C MET A 14 1.14 14.57 1.58
N ILE A 15 0.62 15.69 1.05
CA ILE A 15 -0.46 16.45 1.71
C ILE A 15 -1.73 15.61 1.84
N ILE A 16 -2.13 14.86 0.80
CA ILE A 16 -3.31 13.99 0.85
C ILE A 16 -3.14 12.90 1.91
N MET A 17 -1.97 12.26 1.99
CA MET A 17 -1.67 11.23 2.99
C MET A 17 -1.71 11.79 4.42
N VAL A 18 -1.13 12.96 4.64
CA VAL A 18 -1.18 13.65 5.95
C VAL A 18 -2.62 14.02 6.30
N GLY A 19 -3.37 14.62 5.38
CA GLY A 19 -4.76 15.01 5.60
C GLY A 19 -5.66 13.82 5.94
N MET A 20 -5.43 12.68 5.29
CA MET A 20 -6.16 11.45 5.59
C MET A 20 -5.80 10.88 6.97
N GLY A 21 -4.53 10.99 7.39
CA GLY A 21 -4.08 10.60 8.72
C GLY A 21 -4.66 11.47 9.84
N LEU A 22 -4.86 12.77 9.61
CA LEU A 22 -5.51 13.68 10.56
C LEU A 22 -6.99 13.34 10.81
N GLY A 23 -7.63 12.62 9.88
CA GLY A 23 -9.00 12.13 10.04
C GLY A 23 -9.14 10.86 10.87
N LEU A 24 -8.03 10.22 11.25
CA LEU A 24 -8.05 9.02 12.09
C LEU A 24 -8.23 9.37 13.56
N THR A 25 -9.09 8.62 14.24
CA THR A 25 -9.26 8.72 15.69
C THR A 25 -8.60 7.54 16.40
N LEU A 26 -8.26 7.71 17.68
CA LEU A 26 -7.78 6.62 18.53
C LEU A 26 -8.79 5.44 18.61
N GLN A 27 -10.09 5.71 18.41
CA GLN A 27 -11.11 4.67 18.40
C GLN A 27 -11.00 3.76 17.17
N ASP A 28 -10.57 4.29 16.02
CA ASP A 28 -10.38 3.49 14.80
C ASP A 28 -9.26 2.46 15.00
N PHE A 29 -8.15 2.88 15.62
CA PHE A 29 -7.06 1.98 16.00
C PHE A 29 -7.45 0.98 17.09
N LYS A 30 -8.28 1.40 18.06
CA LYS A 30 -8.80 0.47 19.07
C LYS A 30 -9.68 -0.61 18.45
N ARG A 31 -10.52 -0.25 17.48
CA ARG A 31 -11.39 -1.19 16.77
C ARG A 31 -10.59 -2.24 15.99
N VAL A 32 -9.44 -1.84 15.44
CA VAL A 32 -8.46 -2.75 14.83
C VAL A 32 -7.87 -3.73 15.85
N ALA A 33 -7.52 -3.24 17.04
CA ALA A 33 -7.00 -4.10 18.10
C ALA A 33 -8.07 -5.08 18.65
N ASP A 34 -9.31 -4.63 18.77
CA ASP A 34 -10.43 -5.43 19.27
C ASP A 34 -10.86 -6.53 18.26
N ASN A 35 -10.70 -6.27 16.96
CA ASN A 35 -11.02 -7.23 15.90
C ASN A 35 -9.88 -7.29 14.86
N PRO A 36 -8.78 -8.01 15.14
CA PRO A 36 -7.60 -7.99 14.27
C PRO A 36 -7.74 -8.84 13.01
N LYS A 37 -8.73 -9.74 12.93
CA LYS A 37 -8.87 -10.69 11.80
C LYS A 37 -8.90 -10.00 10.43
N PRO A 38 -9.71 -8.95 10.18
CA PRO A 38 -9.75 -8.29 8.88
C PRO A 38 -8.43 -7.59 8.55
N VAL A 39 -7.75 -7.04 9.56
CA VAL A 39 -6.45 -6.38 9.40
C VAL A 39 -5.38 -7.39 9.03
N LEU A 40 -5.31 -8.52 9.72
CA LEU A 40 -4.34 -9.58 9.42
C LEU A 40 -4.54 -10.15 8.01
N ILE A 41 -5.78 -10.38 7.60
CA ILE A 41 -6.08 -10.85 6.24
C ILE A 41 -5.67 -9.78 5.21
N GLY A 42 -6.00 -8.52 5.46
CA GLY A 42 -5.62 -7.42 4.56
C GLY A 42 -4.11 -7.20 4.43
N LEU A 43 -3.37 -7.33 5.54
CA LEU A 43 -1.91 -7.25 5.55
C LEU A 43 -1.27 -8.45 4.86
N PHE A 44 -1.76 -9.66 5.11
CA PHE A 44 -1.29 -10.88 4.42
C PHE A 44 -1.46 -10.74 2.90
N ASN A 45 -2.62 -10.26 2.46
CA ASN A 45 -2.88 -10.06 1.04
C ASN A 45 -1.96 -9.02 0.39
N GLN A 46 -1.65 -7.92 1.08
CA GLN A 46 -0.79 -6.86 0.55
C GLN A 46 0.70 -7.21 0.59
N ILE A 47 1.18 -7.80 1.69
CA ILE A 47 2.62 -7.98 1.94
C ILE A 47 3.12 -9.30 1.37
N ILE A 48 2.28 -10.32 1.29
CA ILE A 48 2.69 -11.68 0.88
C ILE A 48 2.05 -12.05 -0.45
N LEU A 49 0.71 -12.04 -0.51
CA LEU A 49 0.01 -12.55 -1.69
C LEU A 49 0.28 -11.70 -2.94
N LEU A 50 0.25 -10.38 -2.81
CA LEU A 50 0.49 -9.47 -3.94
C LEU A 50 1.92 -9.58 -4.51
N PRO A 51 3.01 -9.60 -3.71
CA PRO A 51 4.34 -9.89 -4.23
C PRO A 51 4.49 -11.27 -4.87
N ILE A 52 3.85 -12.32 -4.33
CA ILE A 52 3.85 -13.66 -4.95
C ILE A 52 3.19 -13.61 -6.34
N VAL A 53 2.08 -12.89 -6.48
CA VAL A 53 1.42 -12.69 -7.78
C VAL A 53 2.34 -11.93 -8.73
N GLY A 54 2.97 -10.84 -8.28
CA GLY A 54 3.94 -10.07 -9.07
C GLY A 54 5.11 -10.92 -9.57
N PHE A 55 5.69 -11.74 -8.68
CA PHE A 55 6.75 -12.67 -9.03
C PHE A 55 6.27 -13.74 -10.02
N GLY A 56 5.07 -14.29 -9.82
CA GLY A 56 4.45 -15.22 -10.76
C GLY A 56 4.27 -14.62 -12.15
N LEU A 57 3.88 -13.35 -12.25
CA LEU A 57 3.82 -12.62 -13.52
C LEU A 57 5.20 -12.51 -14.18
N CYS A 58 6.25 -12.22 -13.42
CA CYS A 58 7.62 -12.21 -13.93
C CYS A 58 8.03 -13.56 -14.51
N LEU A 59 7.67 -14.68 -13.85
CA LEU A 59 7.99 -16.02 -14.33
C LEU A 59 7.26 -16.39 -15.64
N VAL A 60 5.98 -16.00 -15.76
CA VAL A 60 5.16 -16.32 -16.93
C VAL A 60 5.54 -15.47 -18.14
N PHE A 61 5.68 -14.15 -17.94
CA PHE A 61 5.87 -13.20 -19.03
C PHE A 61 7.34 -12.93 -19.37
N LYS A 62 8.28 -13.28 -18.48
CA LYS A 62 9.73 -13.08 -18.63
C LYS A 62 10.08 -11.68 -19.16
N PRO A 63 9.61 -10.60 -18.51
CA PRO A 63 9.91 -9.25 -18.94
C PRO A 63 11.41 -8.95 -18.81
N GLU A 64 11.87 -7.90 -19.49
CA GLU A 64 13.25 -7.43 -19.31
C GLU A 64 13.56 -7.13 -17.83
N PRO A 65 14.81 -7.34 -17.38
CA PRO A 65 15.18 -7.22 -15.96
C PRO A 65 14.75 -5.89 -15.31
N PHE A 66 14.87 -4.78 -16.03
CA PHE A 66 14.46 -3.47 -15.51
C PHE A 66 12.94 -3.39 -15.25
N ILE A 67 12.13 -3.98 -16.12
CA ILE A 67 10.67 -4.02 -15.95
C ILE A 67 10.30 -4.95 -14.80
N ALA A 68 10.97 -6.10 -14.67
CA ALA A 68 10.76 -7.03 -13.55
C ALA A 68 11.03 -6.36 -12.20
N ILE A 69 12.15 -5.64 -12.08
CA ILE A 69 12.50 -4.90 -10.86
C ILE A 69 11.46 -3.81 -10.58
N GLY A 70 11.07 -3.04 -11.61
CA GLY A 70 10.04 -2.00 -11.46
C GLY A 70 8.68 -2.57 -11.01
N LEU A 71 8.28 -3.73 -11.54
CA LEU A 71 7.08 -4.43 -11.12
C LEU A 71 7.18 -4.90 -9.67
N MET A 72 8.30 -5.50 -9.29
CA MET A 72 8.52 -5.99 -7.91
C MET A 72 8.58 -4.85 -6.89
N MET A 73 9.14 -3.70 -7.27
CA MET A 73 9.06 -2.47 -6.48
C MET A 73 7.62 -1.99 -6.31
N LEU A 74 6.82 -2.00 -7.38
CA LEU A 74 5.42 -1.59 -7.35
C LEU A 74 4.57 -2.45 -6.41
N VAL A 75 4.71 -3.77 -6.47
CA VAL A 75 3.92 -4.69 -5.64
C VAL A 75 4.41 -4.76 -4.18
N ALA A 76 5.65 -4.37 -3.91
CA ALA A 76 6.19 -4.30 -2.55
C ALA A 76 5.79 -3.00 -1.81
N CYS A 77 5.43 -1.95 -2.54
CA CYS A 77 4.99 -0.68 -1.97
C CYS A 77 3.65 -0.82 -1.23
N PRO A 78 3.43 -0.01 -0.17
CA PRO A 78 2.18 -0.03 0.56
C PRO A 78 1.01 0.49 -0.30
N GLY A 79 -0.21 0.19 0.12
CA GLY A 79 -1.42 0.70 -0.51
C GLY A 79 -1.47 2.24 -0.54
N GLY A 80 -2.00 2.80 -1.63
CA GLY A 80 -2.11 4.25 -1.81
C GLY A 80 -3.43 4.84 -1.31
N THR A 81 -3.49 6.16 -1.19
CA THR A 81 -4.69 6.93 -0.78
C THR A 81 -5.90 6.72 -1.69
N SER A 82 -5.67 6.40 -2.96
CA SER A 82 -6.72 6.03 -3.91
C SER A 82 -7.54 4.83 -3.45
N SER A 83 -6.93 3.88 -2.73
CA SER A 83 -7.66 2.73 -2.17
C SER A 83 -8.73 3.16 -1.18
N ASN A 84 -8.48 4.19 -0.38
CA ASN A 84 -9.42 4.71 0.61
C ASN A 84 -10.61 5.41 -0.06
N ILE A 85 -10.36 6.13 -1.17
CA ILE A 85 -11.43 6.72 -1.99
C ILE A 85 -12.28 5.61 -2.62
N ILE A 86 -11.65 4.57 -3.19
CA ILE A 86 -12.36 3.43 -3.79
C ILE A 86 -13.18 2.69 -2.73
N THR A 87 -12.64 2.45 -1.53
CA THR A 87 -13.36 1.84 -0.41
C THR A 87 -14.59 2.67 -0.03
N LEU A 88 -14.46 3.99 0.05
CA LEU A 88 -15.59 4.88 0.33
C LEU A 88 -16.68 4.78 -0.76
N LEU A 89 -16.30 4.83 -2.04
CA LEU A 89 -17.23 4.73 -3.17
C LEU A 89 -17.90 3.34 -3.24
N ALA A 90 -17.17 2.29 -2.88
CA ALA A 90 -17.65 0.92 -2.80
C ALA A 90 -18.51 0.63 -1.55
N LYS A 91 -18.72 1.62 -0.68
CA LYS A 91 -19.40 1.47 0.63
C LYS A 91 -18.74 0.42 1.54
N GLY A 92 -17.42 0.28 1.43
CA GLY A 92 -16.62 -0.59 2.28
C GLY A 92 -16.27 0.06 3.62
N ASP A 93 -15.51 -0.68 4.43
CA ASP A 93 -15.03 -0.21 5.73
C ASP A 93 -13.85 0.74 5.57
N LEU A 94 -14.15 2.05 5.49
CA LEU A 94 -13.16 3.11 5.33
C LEU A 94 -12.15 3.16 6.50
N PRO A 95 -12.57 3.14 7.78
CA PRO A 95 -11.63 3.07 8.91
C PRO A 95 -10.66 1.90 8.82
N LEU A 96 -11.13 0.71 8.40
CA LEU A 96 -10.27 -0.45 8.18
C LEU A 96 -9.27 -0.20 7.05
N SER A 97 -9.70 0.36 5.92
CA SER A 97 -8.85 0.67 4.77
C SER A 97 -7.74 1.67 5.11
N ILE A 98 -8.08 2.74 5.85
CA ILE A 98 -7.11 3.73 6.28
C ILE A 98 -6.13 3.10 7.30
N SER A 99 -6.64 2.31 8.25
CA SER A 99 -5.81 1.62 9.24
C SER A 99 -4.85 0.63 8.59
N LEU A 100 -5.31 -0.14 7.60
CA LEU A 100 -4.47 -1.03 6.79
C LEU A 100 -3.39 -0.25 6.05
N THR A 101 -3.75 0.88 5.43
CA THR A 101 -2.79 1.74 4.73
C THR A 101 -1.70 2.25 5.68
N ALA A 102 -2.08 2.74 6.86
CA ALA A 102 -1.15 3.25 7.87
C ALA A 102 -0.22 2.16 8.41
N ILE A 103 -0.77 1.02 8.81
CA ILE A 103 0.00 -0.10 9.36
C ILE A 103 0.92 -0.68 8.29
N ASN A 104 0.42 -0.91 7.07
CA ASN A 104 1.23 -1.43 5.97
C ASN A 104 2.37 -0.47 5.61
N SER A 105 2.12 0.85 5.60
CA SER A 105 3.18 1.85 5.35
C SER A 105 4.34 1.72 6.34
N LEU A 106 4.05 1.49 7.61
CA LEU A 106 5.10 1.26 8.62
C LEU A 106 5.83 -0.07 8.42
N ILE A 107 5.12 -1.14 8.09
CA ILE A 107 5.71 -2.47 7.85
C ILE A 107 6.61 -2.44 6.61
N THR A 108 6.21 -1.74 5.56
CA THR A 108 6.94 -1.68 4.29
C THR A 108 8.33 -1.07 4.38
N ILE A 109 8.60 -0.25 5.39
CA ILE A 109 9.96 0.25 5.70
C ILE A 109 10.95 -0.92 5.84
N PHE A 110 10.49 -2.05 6.39
CA PHE A 110 11.31 -3.24 6.60
C PHE A 110 11.12 -4.30 5.52
N THR A 111 9.93 -4.45 4.94
CA THR A 111 9.66 -5.53 3.96
C THR A 111 10.14 -5.19 2.55
N ILE A 112 10.09 -3.93 2.11
CA ILE A 112 10.52 -3.53 0.75
C ILE A 112 11.99 -3.92 0.48
N PRO A 113 12.97 -3.61 1.36
CA PRO A 113 14.36 -4.02 1.14
C PRO A 113 14.54 -5.54 1.03
N LEU A 114 13.73 -6.33 1.75
CA LEU A 114 13.78 -7.78 1.69
C LEU A 114 13.16 -8.32 0.40
N ILE A 115 12.09 -7.71 -0.09
CA ILE A 115 11.40 -8.13 -1.32
C ILE A 115 12.20 -7.77 -2.56
N ILE A 116 12.98 -6.68 -2.58
CA ILE A 116 13.71 -6.26 -3.79
C ILE A 116 15.12 -6.89 -3.87
N ASN A 117 15.65 -7.40 -2.76
CA ASN A 117 17.00 -7.96 -2.70
C ASN A 117 17.03 -9.46 -3.08
N PHE A 118 16.61 -9.78 -4.32
CA PHE A 118 16.73 -11.12 -4.93
C PHE A 118 17.55 -11.09 -6.21
#